data_AF-A0A936WX79-F1
#
_entry.id   AF-A0A936WX79-F1
#
_cell.length_a   1.000
_cell.length_b   1.000
_cell.length_c   1.000
_cell.angle_alpha   90.00
_cell.angle_beta   90.00
_cell.angle_gamma   90.00
#
_symmetry.space_group_name_H-M   'P 1'
#
loop_
_entity.id
_entity.type
_entity.pdbx_description
1 polymer ?
#
loop_
_entity_poly.entity_id
_entity_poly.type
_entity_poly.pdbx_seq_one_letter_code
_entity_poly.pdbx_strand_id
1 'polypeptide(L)'
;MKLLAMALVAALVFSGCQPKGEYKKFSNDPFLYSKTVKKLNDVVLENNFPPMIGSRNYAYANIAAYECVVAGDASYQTLAGQIKHLPELPKPEAGKEIDYSLAALLAFTKVGNAVTFPEGSMMGLYDALKKELILQVFHQMFLQTPLISPIPLLNRF
;
A
#
# COMPACT_ATOMS: atom_id res chain seq x y z
N MET A 1 1.32 -1.35 -52.63
CA MET A 1 0.44 -0.51 -51.76
C MET A 1 -0.24 -1.29 -50.63
N LYS A 2 -0.76 -2.51 -50.85
CA LYS A 2 -1.38 -3.34 -49.78
C LYS A 2 -0.42 -3.79 -48.66
N LEU A 3 0.85 -4.07 -48.98
CA LEU A 3 1.89 -4.47 -48.00
C LEU A 3 2.31 -3.33 -47.06
N LEU A 4 2.30 -2.07 -47.53
CA LEU A 4 2.61 -0.88 -46.73
C LEU A 4 1.50 -0.57 -45.73
N ALA A 5 0.23 -0.76 -46.12
CA ALA A 5 -0.91 -0.62 -45.21
C ALA A 5 -0.91 -1.69 -44.11
N MET A 6 -0.50 -2.93 -44.44
CA MET A 6 -0.44 -4.03 -43.48
C MET A 6 0.70 -3.85 -42.45
N ALA A 7 1.84 -3.27 -42.86
CA ALA A 7 2.92 -2.90 -41.95
C ALA A 7 2.53 -1.78 -40.99
N LEU A 8 1.74 -0.80 -41.45
CA LEU A 8 1.26 0.31 -40.62
C LEU A 8 0.28 -0.18 -39.55
N VAL A 9 -0.63 -1.10 -39.90
CA VAL A 9 -1.57 -1.70 -38.94
C VAL A 9 -0.84 -2.58 -37.93
N ALA A 10 0.18 -3.34 -38.35
CA ALA A 10 0.98 -4.14 -37.43
C ALA A 10 1.77 -3.28 -36.41
N ALA A 11 2.28 -2.12 -36.82
CA ALA A 11 2.96 -1.18 -35.92
C ALA A 11 2.02 -0.55 -34.87
N LEU A 12 0.74 -0.36 -35.22
CA LEU A 12 -0.28 0.15 -34.30
C LEU A 12 -0.70 -0.87 -33.22
N VAL A 13 -0.60 -2.18 -33.50
CA VAL A 13 -0.95 -3.23 -32.51
C VAL A 13 0.16 -3.43 -31.47
N PHE A 14 1.43 -3.15 -31.79
CA PHE A 14 2.54 -3.33 -30.86
C PHE A 14 2.68 -2.24 -29.78
N SER A 15 2.10 -1.05 -29.99
CA SER A 15 2.17 0.05 -29.01
C SER A 15 1.22 -0.09 -27.81
N GLY A 16 0.37 -1.13 -27.78
CA GLY A 16 -0.62 -1.34 -26.72
C GLY A 16 -0.14 -2.15 -25.50
N CYS A 17 1.06 -2.74 -25.53
CA CYS A 17 1.61 -3.47 -24.39
C CYS A 17 2.39 -2.53 -23.47
N GLN A 18 1.67 -1.76 -22.66
CA GLN A 18 2.27 -1.17 -21.45
C GLN A 18 2.23 -2.20 -20.32
N PRO A 19 3.31 -2.34 -19.51
CA PRO A 19 3.36 -3.31 -18.43
C PRO A 19 2.30 -2.97 -17.38
N LYS A 20 1.28 -3.83 -17.25
CA LYS A 20 0.31 -3.80 -16.16
C LYS A 20 1.04 -4.13 -14.85
N GLY A 21 1.50 -3.10 -14.12
CA GLY A 21 2.17 -3.33 -12.82
C GLY A 21 3.02 -2.20 -12.25
N GLU A 22 3.16 -1.05 -12.90
CA GLU A 22 3.91 0.09 -12.34
C GLU A 22 3.47 0.57 -10.94
N TYR A 23 2.19 0.46 -10.56
CA TYR A 23 1.76 0.81 -9.18
C TYR A 23 2.44 -0.05 -8.11
N LYS A 24 2.79 -1.31 -8.43
CA LYS A 24 3.54 -2.19 -7.51
C LYS A 24 4.97 -1.69 -7.27
N LYS A 25 5.51 -0.81 -8.11
CA LYS A 25 6.84 -0.22 -7.87
C LYS A 25 6.82 0.79 -6.73
N PHE A 26 5.69 1.47 -6.53
CA PHE A 26 5.54 2.46 -5.46
C PHE A 26 5.36 1.80 -4.09
N SER A 27 4.52 0.77 -4.01
CA SER A 27 4.30 0.02 -2.78
C SER A 27 5.53 -0.78 -2.33
N ASN A 28 6.39 -1.20 -3.25
CA ASN A 28 7.62 -1.94 -2.96
C ASN A 28 8.86 -1.06 -2.75
N ASP A 29 8.72 0.26 -2.61
CA ASP A 29 9.85 1.12 -2.28
C ASP A 29 10.24 0.96 -0.79
N PRO A 30 11.45 0.45 -0.46
CA PRO A 30 11.88 0.31 0.94
C PRO A 30 11.96 1.66 1.68
N PHE A 31 12.15 2.77 0.96
CA PHE A 31 12.15 4.10 1.58
C PHE A 31 10.75 4.51 2.07
N LEU A 32 9.68 4.00 1.48
CA LEU A 32 8.32 4.34 1.87
C LEU A 32 8.02 3.86 3.29
N TYR A 33 8.41 2.62 3.63
CA TYR A 33 8.27 2.10 4.99
C TYR A 33 9.06 2.92 6.01
N SER A 34 10.30 3.29 5.66
CA SER A 34 11.15 4.13 6.51
C SER A 34 10.53 5.51 6.76
N LYS A 35 9.89 6.11 5.74
CA LYS A 35 9.14 7.36 5.90
C LYS A 35 7.92 7.20 6.81
N THR A 36 7.21 6.08 6.71
CA THR A 36 6.06 5.79 7.58
C THR A 36 6.48 5.64 9.04
N VAL A 37 7.56 4.91 9.31
CA VAL A 37 8.14 4.80 10.66
C VAL A 37 8.62 6.15 11.17
N LYS A 38 9.27 6.94 10.31
CA LYS A 38 9.69 8.31 10.65
C LYS A 38 8.52 9.19 11.05
N LYS A 39 7.39 9.09 10.35
CA LYS A 39 6.18 9.86 10.71
C LYS A 39 5.64 9.49 12.09
N LEU A 40 5.64 8.19 12.44
CA LEU A 40 5.30 7.77 13.80
C LEU A 40 6.29 8.33 14.83
N ASN A 41 7.58 8.40 14.48
CA ASN A 41 8.59 9.01 15.35
C ASN A 41 8.38 10.51 15.55
N ASP A 42 7.97 11.24 14.51
CA ASP A 42 7.65 12.65 14.64
C ASP A 42 6.46 12.85 15.59
N VAL A 43 5.43 12.01 15.52
CA VAL A 43 4.29 12.03 16.47
C VAL A 43 4.75 11.72 17.89
N VAL A 44 5.66 10.76 18.07
CA VAL A 44 6.22 10.41 19.38
C VAL A 44 6.98 11.59 20.00
N LEU A 45 7.74 12.31 19.16
CA LEU A 45 8.49 13.49 19.56
C LEU A 45 7.57 14.68 19.89
N GLU A 46 6.60 14.97 19.02
CA GLU A 46 5.62 16.06 19.18
C GLU A 46 4.83 15.92 20.49
N ASN A 47 4.48 14.70 20.88
CA ASN A 47 3.76 14.42 22.11
C ASN A 47 4.68 14.15 23.32
N ASN A 48 6.00 14.21 23.13
CA ASN A 48 7.02 13.96 24.14
C ASN A 48 6.77 12.67 24.94
N PHE A 49 6.42 11.58 24.24
CA PHE A 49 6.18 10.31 24.92
C PHE A 49 7.47 9.80 25.58
N PRO A 50 7.41 9.30 26.82
CA PRO A 50 8.55 8.69 27.46
C PRO A 50 9.01 7.46 26.65
N PRO A 51 10.31 7.11 26.67
CA PRO A 51 10.87 6.04 25.85
C PRO A 51 10.10 4.73 25.92
N MET A 52 9.61 4.37 27.11
CA MET A 52 8.83 3.14 27.33
C MET A 52 7.51 3.12 26.54
N ILE A 53 6.82 4.27 26.42
CA ILE A 53 5.57 4.38 25.66
C ILE A 53 5.87 4.35 24.16
N GLY A 54 6.91 5.07 23.72
CA GLY A 54 7.36 5.03 22.33
C GLY A 54 7.70 3.60 21.88
N SER A 55 8.51 2.87 22.64
CA SER A 55 8.87 1.48 22.33
C SER A 55 7.67 0.56 22.14
N ARG A 56 6.66 0.66 23.01
CA ARG A 56 5.42 -0.12 22.89
C ARG A 56 4.66 0.23 21.60
N ASN A 57 4.56 1.51 21.26
CA ASN A 57 3.85 1.97 20.08
C ASN A 57 4.51 1.47 18.79
N TYR A 58 5.84 1.54 18.71
CA TYR A 58 6.58 0.96 17.59
C TYR A 58 6.40 -0.55 17.50
N ALA A 59 6.44 -1.28 18.61
CA ALA A 59 6.28 -2.73 18.60
C ALA A 59 4.92 -3.12 18.01
N TYR A 60 3.81 -2.53 18.47
CA TYR A 60 2.49 -2.85 17.95
C TYR A 60 2.31 -2.49 16.47
N ALA A 61 2.80 -1.32 16.04
CA ALA A 61 2.70 -0.92 14.64
C ALA A 61 3.51 -1.85 13.71
N ASN A 62 4.71 -2.27 14.13
CA ASN A 62 5.53 -3.20 13.36
C ASN A 62 4.98 -4.63 13.36
N ILE A 63 4.44 -5.13 14.48
CA ILE A 63 3.79 -6.46 14.53
C ILE A 63 2.64 -6.51 13.53
N ALA A 64 1.79 -5.47 13.49
CA ALA A 64 0.67 -5.41 12.55
C ALA A 64 1.14 -5.40 11.08
N ALA A 65 2.18 -4.62 10.77
CA ALA A 65 2.77 -4.58 9.44
C ALA A 65 3.39 -5.93 9.03
N TYR A 66 4.12 -6.57 9.96
CA TYR A 66 4.77 -7.85 9.74
C TYR A 66 3.77 -8.96 9.40
N GLU A 67 2.68 -9.05 10.15
CA GLU A 67 1.64 -10.07 9.88
C GLU A 67 0.98 -9.89 8.51
N CYS A 68 0.85 -8.65 8.01
CA CYS A 68 0.41 -8.43 6.63
C CYS A 68 1.40 -8.97 5.61
N VAL A 69 2.70 -8.90 5.86
CA VAL A 69 3.74 -9.46 4.98
C VAL A 69 3.73 -11.00 5.04
N VAL A 70 3.63 -11.58 6.24
CA VAL A 70 3.54 -13.04 6.45
C VAL A 70 2.33 -13.62 5.71
N ALA A 71 1.21 -12.89 5.65
CA ALA A 71 0.02 -13.34 4.91
C ALA A 71 0.27 -13.50 3.39
N GLY A 72 1.26 -12.80 2.84
CA GLY A 72 1.62 -12.86 1.42
C GLY A 72 2.86 -13.68 1.09
N ASP A 73 3.73 -13.92 2.07
CA ASP A 73 4.98 -14.65 1.89
C ASP A 73 5.14 -15.74 2.96
N ALA A 74 4.98 -16.99 2.51
CA ALA A 74 5.09 -18.18 3.33
C ALA A 74 6.52 -18.49 3.84
N SER A 75 7.54 -17.74 3.39
CA SER A 75 8.89 -17.88 3.95
C SER A 75 9.02 -17.32 5.37
N TYR A 76 8.11 -16.43 5.77
CA TYR A 76 8.08 -15.86 7.13
C TYR A 76 7.12 -16.62 8.04
N GLN A 77 7.49 -16.70 9.32
CA GLN A 77 6.67 -17.35 10.34
C GLN A 77 5.78 -16.32 11.03
N THR A 78 4.50 -16.65 11.21
CA THR A 78 3.59 -15.79 11.99
C THR A 78 4.05 -15.68 13.44
N LEU A 79 3.84 -14.50 14.02
CA LEU A 79 4.02 -14.23 15.45
C LEU A 79 2.80 -14.70 16.25
N ALA A 80 1.67 -15.01 15.60
CA ALA A 80 0.53 -15.63 16.26
C ALA A 80 0.97 -16.97 16.89
N GLY A 81 0.66 -17.16 18.17
CA GLY A 81 1.14 -18.31 18.95
C GLY A 81 2.56 -18.16 19.52
N GLN A 82 3.39 -17.24 19.01
CA GLN A 82 4.66 -16.85 19.66
C GLN A 82 4.42 -15.76 20.71
N ILE A 83 3.58 -14.78 20.36
CA ILE A 83 3.14 -13.74 21.28
C ILE A 83 1.86 -14.22 21.95
N LYS A 84 1.93 -14.45 23.28
CA LYS A 84 0.84 -15.04 24.09
C LYS A 84 -0.53 -14.35 23.91
N HIS A 85 -0.53 -13.06 23.61
CA HIS A 85 -1.74 -12.25 23.48
C HIS A 85 -2.10 -11.88 22.04
N LEU A 86 -1.37 -12.39 21.05
CA LEU A 86 -1.67 -12.16 19.64
C LEU A 86 -2.59 -13.27 19.13
N PRO A 87 -3.87 -12.98 18.83
CA PRO A 87 -4.77 -13.97 18.24
C PRO A 87 -4.33 -14.29 16.80
N GLU A 88 -4.80 -15.41 16.27
CA GLU A 88 -4.68 -15.69 14.85
C GLU A 88 -5.39 -14.62 14.03
N LEU A 89 -4.71 -14.10 13.00
CA LEU A 89 -5.23 -13.06 12.14
C LEU A 89 -6.00 -13.65 10.95
N PRO A 90 -6.99 -12.91 10.41
CA PRO A 90 -7.75 -13.36 9.26
C PRO A 90 -6.84 -13.53 8.05
N LYS A 91 -6.98 -14.67 7.37
CA LYS A 91 -6.24 -14.95 6.15
C LYS A 91 -6.89 -14.25 4.95
N PRO A 92 -6.10 -13.77 3.97
CA PRO A 92 -6.63 -13.19 2.75
C PRO A 92 -7.49 -14.19 1.98
N GLU A 93 -8.55 -13.71 1.34
CA GLU A 93 -9.41 -14.55 0.50
C GLU A 93 -8.63 -15.06 -0.72
N ALA A 94 -8.78 -16.35 -1.02
CA ALA A 94 -8.16 -16.97 -2.17
C ALA A 94 -8.67 -16.35 -3.49
N GLY A 95 -7.74 -15.99 -4.39
CA GLY A 95 -8.06 -15.49 -5.73
C GLY A 95 -8.19 -13.96 -5.85
N LYS A 96 -8.06 -13.20 -4.75
CA LYS A 96 -7.92 -11.73 -4.84
C LYS A 96 -6.45 -11.35 -4.98
N GLU A 97 -6.16 -10.45 -5.92
CA GLU A 97 -4.84 -9.86 -6.05
C GLU A 97 -4.67 -8.79 -4.95
N ILE A 98 -3.78 -9.05 -3.98
CA ILE A 98 -3.54 -8.19 -2.82
C ILE A 98 -2.09 -7.71 -2.88
N ASP A 99 -1.90 -6.40 -2.67
CA ASP A 99 -0.59 -5.81 -2.46
C ASP A 99 -0.26 -5.83 -0.96
N TYR A 100 0.54 -6.81 -0.55
CA TYR A 100 0.91 -7.01 0.85
C TYR A 100 1.84 -5.92 1.39
N SER A 101 2.67 -5.32 0.54
CA SER A 101 3.56 -4.21 0.91
C SER A 101 2.75 -2.97 1.26
N LEU A 102 1.73 -2.66 0.44
CA LEU A 102 0.78 -1.59 0.76
C LEU A 102 -0.06 -1.92 1.99
N ALA A 103 -0.56 -3.16 2.10
CA ALA A 103 -1.34 -3.59 3.27
C ALA A 103 -0.54 -3.41 4.57
N ALA A 104 0.76 -3.72 4.57
CA ALA A 104 1.65 -3.51 5.70
C ALA A 104 1.76 -2.03 6.09
N LEU A 105 1.91 -1.11 5.13
CA LEU A 105 1.96 0.34 5.40
C LEU A 105 0.64 0.87 5.99
N LEU A 106 -0.49 0.40 5.45
CA LEU A 106 -1.82 0.76 5.94
C LEU A 106 -2.10 0.19 7.34
N ALA A 107 -1.66 -1.05 7.61
CA ALA A 107 -1.75 -1.66 8.93
C ALA A 107 -0.89 -0.92 9.96
N PHE A 108 0.37 -0.62 9.60
CA PHE A 108 1.28 0.16 10.43
C PHE A 108 0.68 1.51 10.83
N THR A 109 0.16 2.26 9.85
CA THR A 109 -0.41 3.59 10.09
C THR A 109 -1.68 3.52 10.94
N LYS A 110 -2.56 2.55 10.70
CA LYS A 110 -3.81 2.39 11.44
C LYS A 110 -3.57 1.98 12.90
N VAL A 111 -2.70 0.99 13.13
CA VAL A 111 -2.35 0.57 14.49
C VAL A 111 -1.53 1.64 15.19
N GLY A 112 -0.58 2.26 14.48
CA GLY A 112 0.17 3.42 14.96
C GLY A 112 -0.75 4.53 15.45
N ASN A 113 -1.77 4.91 14.67
CA ASN A 113 -2.77 5.90 15.06
C ASN A 113 -3.53 5.50 16.33
N ALA A 114 -3.89 4.22 16.47
CA ALA A 114 -4.66 3.72 17.60
C ALA A 114 -3.86 3.70 18.92
N VAL A 115 -2.53 3.64 18.84
CA VAL A 115 -1.64 3.62 20.00
C VAL A 115 -1.01 4.98 20.31
N THR A 116 -1.20 5.98 19.44
CA THR A 116 -0.76 7.36 19.65
C THR A 116 -1.92 8.29 20.00
N PHE A 117 -1.57 9.45 20.53
CA PHE A 117 -2.49 10.56 20.79
C PHE A 117 -1.89 11.81 20.11
N PRO A 118 -2.69 12.79 19.66
CA PRO A 118 -4.15 12.75 19.48
C PRO A 118 -4.58 11.77 18.38
N GLU A 119 -5.82 11.30 18.47
CA GLU A 119 -6.43 10.47 17.43
C GLU A 119 -6.43 11.22 16.10
N GLY A 120 -5.93 10.59 15.04
CA GLY A 120 -5.83 11.18 13.70
C GLY A 120 -4.42 11.66 13.34
N SER A 121 -3.48 11.67 14.28
CA SER A 121 -2.08 12.05 14.06
C SER A 121 -1.38 11.27 12.92
N MET A 122 -1.79 10.03 12.67
CA MET A 122 -1.26 9.20 11.59
C MET A 122 -2.24 9.06 10.40
N MET A 123 -3.49 9.51 10.53
CA MET A 123 -4.51 9.36 9.48
C MET A 123 -4.22 10.23 8.24
N GLY A 124 -3.59 11.39 8.41
CA GLY A 124 -3.14 12.19 7.27
C GLY A 124 -2.17 11.44 6.35
N LEU A 125 -1.29 10.60 6.92
CA LEU A 125 -0.41 9.73 6.12
C LEU A 125 -1.18 8.60 5.46
N TYR A 126 -2.14 8.01 6.17
CA TYR A 126 -3.01 6.96 5.64
C TYR A 126 -3.80 7.44 4.41
N ASP A 127 -4.39 8.63 4.48
CA ASP A 127 -5.13 9.24 3.38
C ASP A 127 -4.19 9.63 2.22
N ALA A 128 -2.99 10.11 2.52
CA ALA A 128 -1.97 10.38 1.50
C ALA A 128 -1.58 9.09 0.76
N LEU A 129 -1.31 7.99 1.46
CA LEU A 129 -0.98 6.70 0.86
C LEU A 129 -2.11 6.19 -0.04
N LYS A 130 -3.38 6.31 0.41
CA LYS A 130 -4.54 5.97 -0.41
C LYS A 130 -4.65 6.85 -1.65
N LYS A 131 -4.44 8.16 -1.51
CA LYS A 131 -4.53 9.11 -2.61
C LYS A 131 -3.45 8.85 -3.65
N GLU A 132 -2.20 8.64 -3.23
CA GLU A 132 -1.09 8.29 -4.12
C GLU A 132 -1.37 6.99 -4.88
N LEU A 133 -1.93 5.97 -4.21
CA LEU A 133 -2.36 4.75 -4.87
C LEU A 133 -3.41 5.02 -5.95
N ILE A 134 -4.46 5.78 -5.62
CA ILE A 134 -5.52 6.12 -6.58
C ILE A 134 -4.93 6.89 -7.76
N LEU A 135 -4.03 7.84 -7.51
CA LEU A 135 -3.37 8.61 -8.56
C LEU A 135 -2.52 7.73 -9.47
N GLN A 136 -1.80 6.75 -8.94
CA GLN A 136 -1.00 5.84 -9.75
C GLN A 136 -1.86 4.86 -10.56
N VAL A 137 -2.93 4.33 -9.98
CA VAL A 137 -3.91 3.52 -10.71
C VAL A 137 -4.58 4.34 -11.81
N PHE A 138 -4.94 5.60 -11.52
CA PHE A 138 -5.53 6.51 -12.48
C PHE A 138 -4.54 6.87 -13.61
N HIS A 139 -3.27 7.12 -13.28
CA HIS A 139 -2.22 7.37 -14.26
C HIS A 139 -2.02 6.18 -15.20
N GLN A 140 -1.99 4.96 -14.65
CA GLN A 140 -1.95 3.75 -15.47
C GLN A 140 -3.17 3.59 -16.37
N MET A 141 -4.36 3.91 -15.87
CA MET A 141 -5.59 3.86 -16.65
C MET A 141 -5.55 4.85 -17.82
N PHE A 142 -5.05 6.07 -17.60
CA PHE A 142 -4.89 7.09 -18.65
C PHE A 142 -3.83 6.75 -19.69
N LEU A 143 -2.75 6.07 -19.32
CA LEU A 143 -1.75 5.60 -20.28
C LEU A 143 -2.26 4.42 -21.14
N GLN A 144 -3.34 3.75 -20.73
CA GLN A 144 -3.90 2.57 -21.39
C GLN A 144 -5.10 2.89 -22.30
N THR A 145 -5.68 4.09 -22.28
CA THR A 145 -6.83 4.48 -23.12
C THR A 145 -6.56 5.73 -23.95
N PRO A 146 -6.14 5.62 -25.24
CA PRO A 146 -6.40 6.69 -26.18
C PRO A 146 -7.90 6.66 -26.51
N LEU A 147 -8.63 7.73 -26.17
CA LEU A 147 -10.09 7.89 -26.35
C LEU A 147 -10.97 6.94 -25.52
N ILE A 148 -11.54 7.44 -24.44
CA ILE A 148 -13.00 7.57 -24.21
C ILE A 148 -13.21 8.39 -22.92
N SER A 149 -14.18 9.30 -22.98
CA SER A 149 -14.54 10.36 -22.03
C SER A 149 -14.74 9.94 -20.56
N PRO A 150 -14.60 10.89 -19.60
CA PRO A 150 -14.72 10.63 -18.16
C PRO A 150 -16.18 10.36 -17.76
N ILE A 151 -16.38 9.78 -16.56
CA ILE A 151 -17.61 9.70 -15.70
C ILE A 151 -18.06 8.23 -15.45
N PRO A 152 -18.46 7.80 -14.22
CA PRO A 152 -18.25 8.33 -12.86
C PRO A 152 -17.79 7.23 -11.85
N LEU A 153 -16.65 7.38 -11.18
CA LEU A 153 -16.30 6.57 -9.99
C LEU A 153 -16.43 7.35 -8.67
N LEU A 154 -16.97 8.57 -8.71
CA LEU A 154 -17.04 9.46 -7.55
C LEU A 154 -18.19 9.15 -6.56
N ASN A 155 -18.93 8.05 -6.74
CA ASN A 155 -20.14 7.78 -5.95
C ASN A 155 -20.17 6.37 -5.30
N ARG A 156 -19.00 5.77 -5.05
CA ARG A 156 -18.92 4.44 -4.43
C ARG A 156 -17.84 4.28 -3.35
N PHE A 157 -17.45 5.39 -2.71
CA PHE A 157 -16.75 5.39 -1.43
C PHE A 157 -17.47 6.33 -0.47
#